data_AF-A0A962Z1T9-F1
#
_entry.id   AF-A0A962Z1T9-F1
#
_cell.length_a   1.000
_cell.length_b   1.000
_cell.length_c   1.000
_cell.angle_alpha   90.00
_cell.angle_beta   90.00
_cell.angle_gamma   90.00
#
_symmetry.space_group_name_H-M   'P 1'
#
loop_
_entity.id
_entity.type
_entity.pdbx_description
1 polymer ?
#
loop_
_entity_poly.entity_id
_entity_poly.type
_entity_poly.pdbx_seq_one_letter_code
_entity_poly.pdbx_strand_id
1 'polypeptide(L)' 'MARKGRDTLKLFFQRGALPSADHFGDFIDSTVNQVDDGFKKTAEHGLEISSLGTFDSLISFFRENR' A
#
# COMPACT_ATOMS: atom_id res chain seq x y z
N MET A 1 12.08 -5.61 -0.94
CA MET A 1 12.10 -4.94 -2.26
C MET A 1 11.84 -3.45 -2.05
N ALA A 2 12.48 -2.57 -2.82
CA ALA A 2 12.26 -1.13 -2.70
C ALA A 2 10.85 -0.78 -3.21
N ARG A 3 10.00 -0.19 -2.36
CA ARG A 3 8.66 0.26 -2.76
C ARG A 3 8.80 1.30 -3.89
N LYS A 4 8.30 0.97 -5.08
CA LYS A 4 8.28 1.90 -6.22
C LYS A 4 7.08 2.83 -6.12
N GLY A 5 7.26 4.08 -6.53
CA GLY A 5 6.16 5.03 -6.61
C GLY A 5 5.12 4.60 -7.65
N ARG A 6 3.86 5.02 -7.47
CA ARG A 6 2.75 4.67 -8.37
C ARG A 6 3.01 5.07 -9.82
N ASP A 7 3.71 6.18 -10.06
CA ASP A 7 4.02 6.62 -11.41
C ASP A 7 5.02 5.68 -12.10
N THR A 8 6.00 5.17 -11.36
CA THR A 8 6.92 4.14 -11.87
C THR A 8 6.18 2.83 -12.16
N LEU A 9 5.26 2.42 -11.29
CA LEU A 9 4.49 1.19 -11.48
C LEU A 9 3.60 1.25 -12.72
N LYS A 10 2.94 2.40 -12.98
CA LYS A 10 2.10 2.59 -14.17
C LYS A 10 2.87 2.42 -15.48
N LEU A 11 4.16 2.75 -15.53
CA LEU A 11 4.99 2.58 -16.72
C LEU A 11 5.11 1.11 -17.15
N PHE A 12 5.03 0.16 -16.21
CA PHE A 12 5.05 -1.28 -16.52
C PHE A 12 3.76 -1.78 -17.21
N PHE A 13 2.66 -1.02 -17.14
CA PHE A 13 1.33 -1.40 -17.65
C PHE A 13 0.81 -0.49 -18.77
N GLN A 14 1.68 0.34 -19.36
CA GLN A 14 1.30 1.18 -20.50
C GLN A 14 1.03 0.35 -21.77
N ARG A 15 0.34 0.95 -22.74
CA ARG A 15 0.02 0.29 -24.01
C ARG A 15 1.28 -0.23 -24.70
N GLY A 16 1.32 -1.52 -25.00
CA GLY A 16 2.46 -2.18 -25.64
C GLY A 16 3.56 -2.67 -24.69
N ALA A 17 3.41 -2.47 -23.37
CA ALA A 17 4.29 -3.09 -22.38
C ALA A 17 3.97 -4.59 -22.20
N LEU A 18 4.99 -5.37 -21.85
CA LEU A 18 4.89 -6.78 -21.49
C LEU A 18 5.32 -6.97 -20.02
N PRO A 19 4.45 -6.71 -19.04
CA PRO A 19 4.78 -6.85 -17.63
C PRO A 19 5.06 -8.32 -17.26
N SER A 20 6.06 -8.53 -16.39
CA SER A 20 6.38 -9.84 -15.82
C SER A 20 5.56 -10.10 -14.54
N ALA A 21 5.59 -11.35 -14.05
CA ALA A 21 4.99 -11.69 -12.76
C ALA A 21 5.47 -10.80 -11.62
N ASP A 22 6.76 -10.43 -11.60
CA ASP A 22 7.32 -9.53 -10.58
C ASP A 22 6.71 -8.13 -10.66
N HIS A 23 6.41 -7.60 -11.86
CA HIS A 23 5.73 -6.30 -12.00
C HIS A 23 4.30 -6.34 -11.45
N PHE A 24 3.62 -7.49 -11.54
CA PHE A 24 2.31 -7.68 -10.91
C PHE A 24 2.43 -7.77 -9.38
N GLY A 25 3.43 -8.47 -8.86
CA GLY A 25 3.72 -8.50 -7.42
C GLY A 25 3.99 -7.10 -6.86
N ASP A 26 4.90 -6.36 -7.50
CA ASP A 26 5.21 -4.96 -7.17
C ASP A 26 3.96 -4.07 -7.16
N PHE A 27 2.99 -4.32 -8.06
CA PHE A 27 1.73 -3.59 -8.09
C PHE A 27 0.81 -3.95 -6.92
N ILE A 28 0.59 -5.24 -6.66
CA ILE A 28 -0.27 -5.72 -5.56
C ILE A 28 0.25 -5.19 -4.22
N ASP A 29 1.55 -5.31 -3.96
CA ASP A 29 2.20 -4.86 -2.73
C ASP A 29 2.18 -3.33 -2.54
N SER A 30 1.88 -2.56 -3.60
CA SER A 30 1.74 -1.10 -3.54
C SER A 30 0.33 -0.62 -3.21
N THR A 31 -0.64 -1.55 -3.16
CA THR A 31 -2.04 -1.26 -2.83
C THR A 31 -2.33 -1.56 -1.37
N VAL A 32 -3.32 -0.86 -0.80
CA VAL A 32 -3.78 -1.15 0.57
C VAL A 32 -4.64 -2.41 0.54
N ASN A 33 -4.25 -3.41 1.30
CA ASN A 33 -4.94 -4.67 1.51
C ASN A 33 -5.66 -4.64 2.87
N GLN A 34 -6.97 -4.87 2.86
CA GLN A 34 -7.78 -4.80 4.07
C GLN A 34 -7.49 -5.91 5.09
N VAL A 35 -6.99 -7.05 4.63
CA VAL A 35 -6.62 -8.20 5.46
C VAL A 35 -5.24 -7.99 6.06
N ASP A 36 -4.28 -7.55 5.24
CA ASP A 36 -2.87 -7.53 5.62
C ASP A 36 -2.42 -6.17 6.20
N ASP A 37 -3.10 -5.06 5.89
CA ASP A 37 -2.72 -3.70 6.32
C ASP A 37 -3.57 -3.15 7.48
N GLY A 38 -4.48 -3.96 8.03
CA GLY A 38 -5.23 -3.58 9.24
C GLY A 38 -6.15 -2.38 9.04
N PHE A 39 -6.48 -2.08 7.78
CA PHE A 39 -7.31 -0.94 7.37
C PHE A 39 -8.60 -1.46 6.72
N LYS A 40 -9.73 -1.31 7.41
CA LYS A 40 -11.03 -1.78 6.92
C LYS A 40 -12.05 -0.65 6.98
N LYS A 41 -12.97 -0.64 6.01
CA LYS A 41 -14.12 0.26 6.03
C LYS A 41 -15.41 -0.55 5.99
N THR A 42 -16.26 -0.38 7.00
CA THR A 42 -17.58 -1.04 7.07
C THR A 42 -18.68 0.00 7.18
N ALA A 43 -19.90 -0.39 6.78
CA ALA A 43 -21.07 0.47 6.94
C ALA A 43 -21.46 0.67 8.41
N GLU A 44 -21.16 -0.32 9.26
CA GLU A 44 -21.52 -0.33 10.68
C GLU A 44 -20.54 0.46 11.55
N HIS A 45 -19.24 0.31 11.33
CA HIS A 45 -18.21 0.90 12.20
C HIS A 45 -17.41 2.02 11.53
N GLY A 46 -17.65 2.30 10.26
CA GLY A 46 -16.93 3.35 9.54
C GLY A 46 -15.49 2.94 9.21
N LEU A 47 -14.51 3.74 9.62
CA LEU A 47 -13.09 3.47 9.40
C LEU A 47 -12.48 2.72 10.59
N GLU A 48 -12.05 1.48 10.35
CA GLU A 48 -11.40 0.61 11.33
C GLU A 48 -9.90 0.56 11.03
N ILE A 49 -9.08 0.92 12.01
CA ILE A 49 -7.61 0.87 11.94
C ILE A 49 -7.12 -0.02 13.08
N SER A 50 -6.33 -1.03 12.75
CA SER A 50 -5.69 -1.92 13.72
C SER A 50 -4.19 -1.70 13.70
N SER A 51 -3.56 -1.73 14.88
CA SER A 51 -2.11 -1.81 14.95
C SER A 51 -1.68 -3.19 14.43
N LEU A 52 -0.69 -3.20 13.54
CA LEU A 52 -0.07 -4.42 13.01
C LEU A 52 1.36 -4.52 13.52
N GLY A 53 1.71 -5.68 14.08
CA GLY A 53 3.07 -5.96 14.55
C GLY A 53 3.34 -5.53 15.99
N THR A 54 4.56 -5.05 16.25
CA THR A 54 5.10 -4.89 17.61
C THR A 54 4.76 -3.55 18.29
N PHE A 55 4.18 -2.59 17.57
CA PHE A 55 3.99 -1.23 18.06
C PHE A 55 2.51 -0.86 18.15
N ASP A 56 2.02 -0.49 19.34
CA ASP A 56 0.59 -0.19 19.57
C ASP A 56 0.13 1.19 19.03
N SER A 57 1.06 2.01 18.53
CA SER A 57 0.76 3.35 18.03
C SER A 57 -0.01 3.31 16.70
N LEU A 58 -1.24 3.82 16.70
CA LEU A 58 -2.09 3.85 15.49
C LEU A 58 -1.80 5.04 14.56
N ILE A 59 -1.46 6.21 15.11
CA ILE A 59 -1.20 7.43 14.33
C ILE A 59 0.02 8.11 14.91
N SER A 60 0.94 8.55 14.04
CA SER A 60 2.13 9.30 14.41
C SER A 60 2.34 10.42 13.41
N PHE A 61 2.67 11.61 13.92
CA PHE A 61 2.93 12.79 13.11
C PHE A 61 4.43 13.02 13.03
N PHE A 62 4.94 13.08 11.80
CA PHE A 62 6.35 13.37 11.54
C PHE A 62 6.46 14.69 10.77
N ARG A 63 7.50 15.46 11.07
CA ARG A 63 7.86 16.64 10.26
C ARG A 63 8.76 16.17 9.13
N GLU A 64 8.47 16.63 7.92
CA GLU A 64 9.37 16.46 6.79
C GLU A 64 10.65 17.27 7.07
N ASN A 65 11.78 16.57 7.20
CA ASN A 65 13.08 17.23 7.31
C ASN A 65 13.36 17.90 5.97
N ARG A 66 13.39 19.24 5.96
CA ARG A 66 13.89 20.05 4.85
C ARG A 66 15.40 19.91 4.69
#